data_AF-A0A239PDB5-F1
#
_entry.id   AF-A0A239PDB5-F1
#
_cell.length_a   1.000
_cell.length_b   1.000
_cell.length_c   1.000
_cell.angle_alpha   90.00
_cell.angle_beta   90.00
_cell.angle_gamma   90.00
#
_symmetry.space_group_name_H-M   'P 1'
#
loop_
_entity.id
_entity.type
_entity.pdbx_description
1 polymer ?
#
loop_
_entity_poly.entity_id
_entity_poly.type
_entity_poly.pdbx_seq_one_letter_code
_entity_poly.pdbx_strand_id
1 'polypeptide(L)'
;MRGRIMTAAAVVVVLLTGCSVGDIRRKPPPPPSAPPAPTAEVVDFETRRGSIPVPPSYRLRSVEFVDQALGYALFGRCGSTSDAPGVAESCSAALVRTEDGGRSWHQVYHPHPEGKDHQLYADRARLVLWVDPDGYYVSFDRGRTFEYAAGDYDVVRPMFGEYQACCDADEKQRVVWFGGDGKPSPTKAQPDLPNVRAVASAVHWLFAVGIDDNGRPIASVSNDQGATWRQVPVAGASGKVGAVQIAVDRSGTYAWMIGQTDLISWPSLWYFDDNGWRPMGATGHPRDFTSAVVLEDASLAVTTPQGVGLVSGDAFQRLDWPIGGCSLRMLPEGTLFCPHDAVSWLGIEDFGQRKWIRVLVGNE
;
A
#
# COMPACT_ATOMS: atom_id res chain seq x y z
N MET A 1 -11.59 -60.95 42.66
CA MET A 1 -11.39 -61.31 44.09
C MET A 1 -9.98 -61.84 44.22
N ARG A 2 -9.05 -61.36 45.05
CA ARG A 2 -9.05 -60.44 46.17
C ARG A 2 -7.66 -59.77 46.17
N GLY A 3 -7.61 -58.46 46.36
CA GLY A 3 -6.38 -57.79 46.76
C GLY A 3 -6.15 -57.90 48.27
N ARG A 4 -5.22 -57.03 48.75
CA ARG A 4 -4.85 -56.69 50.14
C ARG A 4 -3.60 -57.44 50.64
N ILE A 5 -2.67 -56.85 51.40
CA ILE A 5 -2.52 -55.54 52.07
C ILE A 5 -1.08 -55.51 52.66
N MET A 6 -0.47 -54.31 52.69
CA MET A 6 0.50 -53.73 53.68
C MET A 6 1.71 -54.60 54.18
N THR A 7 2.86 -54.09 54.65
CA THR A 7 3.17 -52.89 55.45
C THR A 7 4.69 -52.78 55.62
N ALA A 8 5.13 -51.58 55.96
CA ALA A 8 6.18 -51.25 56.94
C ALA A 8 7.66 -51.25 56.54
N ALA A 9 8.27 -50.12 56.91
CA ALA A 9 9.65 -49.72 56.80
C ALA A 9 10.57 -50.39 57.83
N ALA A 10 11.87 -50.45 57.52
CA ALA A 10 12.91 -50.50 58.54
C ALA A 10 14.15 -49.73 58.09
N VAL A 11 14.60 -48.89 59.02
CA VAL A 11 15.72 -47.96 59.01
C VAL A 11 17.04 -48.73 59.05
N VAL A 12 18.04 -48.27 58.28
CA VAL A 12 19.45 -48.58 58.55
C VAL A 12 20.24 -47.28 58.59
N VAL A 13 20.66 -46.92 59.80
CA VAL A 13 21.62 -45.85 60.10
C VAL A 13 23.02 -46.45 59.99
N VAL A 14 23.88 -45.87 59.16
CA VAL A 14 25.33 -46.08 59.23
C VAL A 14 25.97 -44.70 59.37
N LEU A 15 26.49 -44.42 60.57
CA LEU A 15 27.38 -43.31 60.88
C LEU A 15 28.81 -43.82 60.84
N LEU A 16 29.63 -43.31 59.92
CA LEU A 16 31.09 -43.38 60.01
C LEU A 16 31.72 -42.05 59.55
N THR A 17 32.10 -41.28 60.57
CA THR A 17 33.40 -40.61 60.76
C THR A 17 34.12 -39.99 59.56
N GLY A 18 34.13 -38.65 59.55
CA GLY A 18 35.36 -37.85 59.75
C GLY A 18 36.43 -37.84 58.66
N CYS A 19 36.52 -36.71 57.94
CA CYS A 19 37.73 -35.89 57.87
C CYS A 19 37.37 -34.53 57.25
N SER A 20 37.60 -33.47 58.03
CA SER A 20 37.50 -32.08 57.61
C SER A 20 38.54 -31.79 56.52
N VAL A 21 38.08 -31.46 55.32
CA VAL A 21 38.88 -30.82 54.27
C VAL A 21 38.22 -29.50 53.95
N GLY A 22 39.02 -28.44 54.02
CA GLY A 22 38.60 -27.05 53.99
C GLY A 22 37.64 -26.70 52.84
N ASP A 23 36.69 -25.86 53.21
CA ASP A 23 35.65 -25.25 52.39
C ASP A 23 36.30 -24.34 51.30
N ILE A 24 36.74 -24.93 50.18
CA ILE A 24 37.02 -24.16 48.96
C ILE A 24 35.68 -23.85 48.32
N ARG A 25 35.08 -22.71 48.68
CA ARG A 25 33.98 -22.12 47.91
C ARG A 25 34.49 -21.73 46.52
N ARG A 26 34.52 -22.69 45.59
CA ARG A 26 34.60 -22.37 44.16
C ARG A 26 33.32 -21.64 43.80
N LYS A 27 33.48 -20.36 43.44
CA LYS A 27 32.41 -19.56 42.84
C LYS A 27 31.83 -20.39 41.68
N PRO A 28 30.49 -20.55 41.56
CA PRO A 28 29.90 -21.23 40.42
C PRO A 28 30.47 -20.62 39.13
N PRO A 29 30.82 -21.45 38.12
CA PRO A 29 31.21 -20.90 36.83
C PRO A 29 30.10 -19.96 36.36
N PRO A 30 30.45 -18.78 35.81
CA PRO A 30 29.45 -17.90 35.23
C PRO A 30 28.62 -18.70 34.22
N PRO A 31 27.29 -18.46 34.15
CA PRO A 31 26.46 -19.09 33.15
C PRO A 31 27.11 -18.87 31.77
N PRO A 32 27.08 -19.89 30.87
CA PRO A 32 27.64 -19.73 29.54
C PRO A 32 27.05 -18.46 28.93
N SER A 33 27.94 -17.57 28.46
CA SER A 33 27.54 -16.35 27.77
C SER A 33 26.52 -16.72 26.70
N ALA A 34 25.35 -16.09 26.75
CA ALA A 34 24.35 -16.23 25.70
C ALA A 34 25.05 -16.04 24.36
N PRO A 35 24.75 -16.87 23.33
CA PRO A 35 25.23 -16.63 21.99
C PRO A 35 24.99 -15.16 21.64
N PRO A 36 25.96 -14.45 21.02
CA PRO A 36 25.71 -13.10 20.56
C PRO A 36 24.42 -13.13 19.74
N ALA A 37 23.50 -12.22 20.07
CA ALA A 37 22.27 -12.08 19.30
C ALA A 37 22.65 -12.01 17.81
N PRO A 38 21.94 -12.74 16.92
CA PRO A 38 22.20 -12.63 15.50
C PRO A 38 22.19 -11.14 15.15
N THR A 39 23.31 -10.67 14.61
CA THR A 39 23.41 -9.30 14.11
C THR A 39 22.35 -9.20 13.03
N ALA A 40 21.40 -8.28 13.17
CA ALA A 40 20.37 -8.07 12.16
C ALA A 40 21.08 -7.93 10.82
N GLU A 41 20.80 -8.83 9.87
CA GLU A 41 21.33 -8.73 8.53
C GLU A 41 20.85 -7.39 7.97
N VAL A 42 21.81 -6.49 7.70
CA VAL A 42 21.49 -5.20 7.11
C VAL A 42 21.03 -5.48 5.70
N VAL A 43 19.75 -5.24 5.44
CA VAL A 43 19.17 -5.31 4.10
C VAL A 43 19.95 -4.34 3.23
N ASP A 44 20.65 -4.85 2.22
CA ASP A 44 21.41 -4.00 1.30
C ASP A 44 20.43 -3.23 0.42
N PHE A 45 20.59 -1.91 0.37
CA PHE A 45 19.79 -1.04 -0.48
C PHE A 45 20.64 0.09 -1.06
N GLU A 46 20.30 0.48 -2.28
CA GLU A 46 20.92 1.61 -2.93
C GLU A 46 20.34 2.91 -2.38
N THR A 47 21.17 3.90 -2.04
CA THR A 47 20.68 5.25 -1.72
C THR A 47 20.91 6.20 -2.89
N ARG A 48 19.85 6.87 -3.33
CA ARG A 48 19.88 7.92 -4.35
C ARG A 48 19.54 9.27 -3.71
N ARG A 49 20.45 10.22 -3.88
CA ARG A 49 20.31 11.60 -3.42
C ARG A 49 20.79 12.54 -4.52
N GLY A 50 19.85 13.17 -5.19
CA GLY A 50 20.13 14.23 -6.17
C GLY A 50 19.99 15.62 -5.53
N SER A 51 20.70 16.61 -6.08
CA SER A 51 20.49 18.01 -5.72
C SER A 51 19.11 18.44 -6.22
N ILE A 52 18.30 19.05 -5.34
CA ILE A 52 16.99 19.59 -5.69
C ILE A 52 17.14 21.07 -6.07
N PRO A 53 16.78 21.49 -7.29
CA PRO A 53 16.89 22.87 -7.73
C PRO A 53 15.72 23.74 -7.20
N VAL A 54 15.43 23.66 -5.91
CA VAL A 54 14.35 24.41 -5.25
C VAL A 54 14.92 25.09 -4.00
N PRO A 55 14.59 26.36 -3.70
CA PRO A 55 15.11 27.05 -2.53
C PRO A 55 14.85 26.28 -1.22
N PRO A 56 15.78 26.31 -0.24
CA PRO A 56 15.64 25.59 1.04
C PRO A 56 14.42 26.01 1.90
N SER A 57 13.74 27.10 1.56
CA SER A 57 12.51 27.54 2.23
C SER A 57 11.27 26.75 1.80
N TYR A 58 11.34 26.01 0.70
CA TYR A 58 10.27 25.12 0.28
C TYR A 58 10.42 23.77 0.97
N ARG A 59 9.29 23.13 1.24
CA ARG A 59 9.19 21.80 1.85
C ARG A 59 8.54 20.85 0.87
N LEU A 60 8.97 19.60 0.89
CA LEU A 60 8.34 18.56 0.08
C LEU A 60 6.88 18.40 0.49
N ARG A 61 5.98 18.32 -0.49
CA ARG A 61 4.54 18.08 -0.30
C ARG A 61 4.16 16.68 -0.76
N SER A 62 4.67 16.25 -1.90
CA SER A 62 4.41 14.91 -2.43
C SER A 62 5.47 14.49 -3.45
N VAL A 63 5.58 13.17 -3.63
CA VAL A 63 6.44 12.53 -4.63
C VAL A 63 5.60 11.47 -5.33
N GLU A 64 5.62 11.48 -6.66
CA GLU A 64 4.96 10.48 -7.49
C GLU A 64 5.96 9.89 -8.47
N PHE A 65 6.19 8.59 -8.40
CA PHE A 65 6.96 7.84 -9.40
C PHE A 65 6.01 7.20 -10.40
N VAL A 66 6.30 7.41 -11.68
CA VAL A 66 5.59 6.82 -12.81
C VAL A 66 6.16 5.44 -13.15
N ASP A 67 7.48 5.34 -13.06
CA ASP A 67 8.24 4.10 -13.19
C ASP A 67 9.54 4.18 -12.34
N GLN A 68 10.42 3.18 -12.42
CA GLN A 68 11.70 3.15 -11.70
C GLN A 68 12.66 4.33 -11.97
N ALA A 69 12.46 5.08 -13.05
CA ALA A 69 13.33 6.15 -13.53
C ALA A 69 12.63 7.53 -13.54
N LEU A 70 11.38 7.60 -14.03
CA LEU A 70 10.60 8.82 -14.13
C LEU A 70 9.82 9.06 -12.84
N GLY A 71 10.05 10.21 -12.21
CA GLY A 71 9.28 10.67 -11.07
C GLY A 71 9.19 12.18 -10.99
N TYR A 72 8.21 12.66 -10.23
CA TYR A 72 7.95 14.08 -9.98
C TYR A 72 7.88 14.33 -8.48
N ALA A 73 8.30 15.51 -8.06
CA ALA A 73 8.15 15.95 -6.68
C ALA A 73 7.63 17.39 -6.64
N LEU A 74 6.62 17.59 -5.80
CA LEU A 74 5.99 18.88 -5.56
C LEU A 74 6.51 19.45 -4.25
N PHE A 75 6.99 20.68 -4.32
CA PHE A 75 7.48 21.44 -3.19
C PHE A 75 6.57 22.64 -2.96
N GLY A 76 6.31 22.98 -1.70
CA GLY A 76 5.46 24.09 -1.31
C GLY A 76 6.10 24.97 -0.23
N ARG A 77 5.74 26.24 -0.23
CA ARG A 77 6.07 27.21 0.82
C ARG A 77 4.84 28.06 1.09
N CYS A 78 4.20 27.80 2.22
CA CYS A 78 3.06 28.57 2.70
C CYS A 78 3.56 29.68 3.64
N GLY A 79 2.95 30.86 3.53
CA GLY A 79 3.18 31.95 4.45
C GLY A 79 1.96 32.85 4.48
N SER A 80 1.64 33.39 5.65
CA SER A 80 0.63 34.43 5.73
C SER A 80 1.14 35.69 5.02
N THR A 81 0.40 36.18 4.04
CA THR A 81 0.65 37.50 3.46
C THR A 81 0.06 38.63 4.31
N SER A 82 -0.58 38.35 5.45
CA SER A 82 -1.18 39.37 6.31
C SER A 82 -1.36 38.94 7.77
N ASP A 83 -1.01 39.80 8.73
CA ASP A 83 -1.32 39.64 10.16
C ASP A 83 -2.84 39.73 10.49
N ALA A 84 -3.70 39.78 9.48
CA ALA A 84 -5.15 39.83 9.63
C ALA A 84 -5.74 38.40 9.75
N PRO A 85 -6.51 38.09 10.80
CA PRO A 85 -7.17 36.79 10.92
C PRO A 85 -8.21 36.59 9.80
N GLY A 86 -8.05 35.53 9.01
CA GLY A 86 -9.05 35.07 8.04
C GLY A 86 -8.69 35.17 6.55
N VAL A 87 -7.53 35.72 6.19
CA VAL A 87 -7.03 35.64 4.80
C VAL A 87 -6.39 34.27 4.61
N ALA A 88 -6.81 33.51 3.60
CA ALA A 88 -6.24 32.21 3.29
C ALA A 88 -4.74 32.34 3.04
N GLU A 89 -3.93 31.46 3.65
CA GLU A 89 -2.50 31.38 3.36
C GLU A 89 -2.31 31.08 1.87
N SER A 90 -1.55 31.93 1.17
CA SER A 90 -1.11 31.62 -0.18
C SER A 90 0.16 30.78 -0.07
N CYS A 91 0.14 29.62 -0.71
CA CYS A 91 1.27 28.73 -0.85
C CYS A 91 1.86 28.87 -2.25
N SER A 92 3.16 29.16 -2.29
CA SER A 92 3.94 29.10 -3.53
C SER A 92 4.45 27.67 -3.74
N ALA A 93 4.41 27.16 -4.97
CA ALA A 93 4.77 25.80 -5.31
C ALA A 93 5.86 25.73 -6.39
N ALA A 94 6.69 24.71 -6.30
CA ALA A 94 7.72 24.38 -7.27
C ALA A 94 7.64 22.89 -7.63
N LEU A 95 7.76 22.59 -8.92
CA LEU A 95 7.75 21.22 -9.44
C LEU A 95 9.15 20.83 -9.92
N VAL A 96 9.57 19.62 -9.58
CA VAL A 96 10.79 19.01 -10.12
C VAL A 96 10.50 17.62 -10.67
N ARG A 97 11.35 17.16 -11.59
CA ARG A 97 11.30 15.85 -12.23
C ARG A 97 12.65 15.17 -12.20
N THR A 98 12.65 13.86 -12.06
CA THR A 98 13.79 12.99 -12.29
C THR A 98 13.50 12.06 -13.48
N GLU A 99 14.54 11.74 -14.26
CA GLU A 99 14.49 10.73 -15.34
C GLU A 99 15.50 9.60 -15.10
N ASP A 100 16.14 9.59 -13.93
CA ASP A 100 17.17 8.62 -13.52
C ASP A 100 16.87 8.00 -12.15
N GLY A 101 15.61 8.06 -11.73
CA GLY A 101 15.11 7.43 -10.52
C GLY A 101 15.57 8.12 -9.24
N GLY A 102 15.76 9.44 -9.30
CA GLY A 102 16.10 10.31 -8.17
C GLY A 102 17.58 10.56 -7.96
N ARG A 103 18.46 10.22 -8.93
CA ARG A 103 19.88 10.58 -8.87
C ARG A 103 20.12 12.03 -9.22
N SER A 104 19.31 12.59 -10.12
CA SER A 104 19.25 14.00 -10.44
C SER A 104 17.82 14.49 -10.55
N TRP A 105 17.62 15.77 -10.24
CA TRP A 105 16.33 16.43 -10.29
C TRP A 105 16.45 17.73 -11.07
N HIS A 106 15.47 17.98 -11.93
CA HIS A 106 15.41 19.16 -12.78
C HIS A 106 14.12 19.91 -12.50
N GLN A 107 14.19 21.24 -12.44
CA GLN A 107 13.00 22.07 -12.30
C GLN A 107 12.11 21.93 -13.55
N VAL A 108 10.82 21.79 -13.31
CA VAL A 108 9.78 21.75 -14.34
C VAL A 108 8.92 22.99 -14.20
N TYR A 109 8.38 23.45 -15.32
CA TYR A 109 7.43 24.57 -15.32
C TYR A 109 6.20 24.24 -14.47
N HIS A 110 5.77 25.17 -13.64
CA HIS A 110 4.51 25.10 -12.90
C HIS A 110 3.56 26.15 -13.48
N PRO A 111 2.40 25.76 -14.06
CA PRO A 111 1.53 26.69 -14.78
C PRO A 111 0.87 27.74 -13.87
N HIS A 112 0.63 27.37 -12.60
CA HIS A 112 0.03 28.27 -11.62
C HIS A 112 0.66 28.07 -10.24
N PRO A 113 1.85 28.65 -9.97
CA PRO A 113 2.64 28.33 -8.79
C PRO A 113 2.07 28.90 -7.48
N GLU A 114 1.16 29.86 -7.53
CA GLU A 114 0.52 30.42 -6.34
C GLU A 114 -0.87 29.79 -6.17
N GLY A 115 -1.24 29.41 -4.95
CA GLY A 115 -2.54 28.80 -4.64
C GLY A 115 -2.64 28.47 -3.15
N LYS A 116 -3.83 28.16 -2.63
CA LYS A 116 -4.01 27.81 -1.21
C LYS A 116 -3.47 26.43 -0.87
N ASP A 117 -3.57 25.50 -1.81
CA ASP A 117 -3.00 24.17 -1.70
C ASP A 117 -2.69 23.63 -3.09
N HIS A 118 -1.78 22.66 -3.13
CA HIS A 118 -1.32 22.03 -4.37
C HIS A 118 -1.25 20.52 -4.20
N GLN A 119 -1.75 19.78 -5.19
CA GLN A 119 -1.63 18.32 -5.26
C GLN A 119 -1.02 17.90 -6.60
N LEU A 120 -0.35 16.74 -6.59
CA LEU A 120 0.40 16.19 -7.71
C LEU A 120 -0.07 14.75 -7.95
N TYR A 121 -0.39 14.44 -9.20
CA TYR A 121 -0.66 13.09 -9.68
C TYR A 121 0.15 12.83 -10.93
N ALA A 122 0.72 11.63 -11.08
CA ALA A 122 1.45 11.26 -12.29
C ALA A 122 1.20 9.79 -12.65
N ASP A 123 0.95 9.55 -13.94
CA ASP A 123 0.94 8.23 -14.56
C ASP A 123 1.81 8.26 -15.83
N ARG A 124 1.82 7.19 -16.62
CA ARG A 124 2.62 7.11 -17.85
C ARG A 124 2.17 8.06 -18.95
N ALA A 125 0.89 8.43 -18.96
CA ALA A 125 0.29 9.26 -19.98
C ALA A 125 0.28 10.74 -19.60
N ARG A 126 0.20 11.06 -18.31
CA ARG A 126 -0.15 12.39 -17.80
C ARG A 126 0.57 12.75 -16.51
N LEU A 127 0.80 14.04 -16.37
CA LEU A 127 1.12 14.73 -15.13
C LEU A 127 -0.01 15.70 -14.84
N VAL A 128 -0.61 15.64 -13.65
CA VAL A 128 -1.71 16.51 -13.24
C VAL A 128 -1.34 17.26 -11.97
N LEU A 129 -1.58 18.56 -11.99
CA LEU A 129 -1.48 19.44 -10.84
C LEU A 129 -2.88 19.96 -10.50
N TRP A 130 -3.28 19.86 -9.25
CA TRP A 130 -4.45 20.57 -8.73
C TRP A 130 -3.97 21.76 -7.90
N VAL A 131 -4.56 22.92 -8.15
CA VAL A 131 -4.26 24.16 -7.45
C VAL A 131 -5.56 24.72 -6.88
N ASP A 132 -5.70 24.81 -5.56
CA ASP A 132 -6.87 25.38 -4.92
C ASP A 132 -6.80 26.92 -4.91
N PRO A 133 -7.85 27.65 -5.32
CA PRO A 133 -9.16 27.19 -5.83
C PRO A 133 -9.27 27.11 -7.35
N ASP A 134 -8.18 27.34 -8.09
CA ASP A 134 -8.21 27.56 -9.53
C ASP A 134 -8.62 26.32 -10.34
N GLY A 135 -8.18 25.12 -9.97
CA GLY A 135 -8.56 23.87 -10.62
C GLY A 135 -7.37 23.02 -11.06
N TYR A 136 -7.57 22.23 -12.11
CA TYR A 136 -6.59 21.26 -12.58
C TYR A 136 -5.78 21.78 -13.77
N TYR A 137 -4.53 21.37 -13.83
CA TYR A 137 -3.63 21.59 -14.95
C TYR A 137 -3.02 20.26 -15.36
N VAL A 138 -3.19 19.89 -16.64
CA VAL A 138 -2.82 18.57 -17.16
C VAL A 138 -1.72 18.73 -18.20
N SER A 139 -0.68 17.92 -18.10
CA SER A 139 0.38 17.80 -19.08
C SER A 139 0.44 16.39 -19.65
N PHE A 140 0.48 16.29 -20.98
CA PHE A 140 0.66 15.03 -21.72
C PHE A 140 2.10 14.86 -22.25
N ASP A 141 2.99 15.81 -21.97
CA ASP A 141 4.33 15.90 -22.52
C ASP A 141 5.43 15.97 -21.43
N ARG A 142 5.13 15.33 -20.27
CA ARG A 142 6.02 15.23 -19.10
C ARG A 142 6.33 16.58 -18.45
N GLY A 143 5.35 17.47 -18.42
CA GLY A 143 5.42 18.78 -17.77
C GLY A 143 6.07 19.89 -18.61
N ARG A 144 6.19 19.71 -19.93
CA ARG A 144 6.72 20.80 -20.79
C ARG A 144 5.64 21.84 -21.06
N THR A 145 4.41 21.39 -21.28
CA THR A 145 3.23 22.24 -21.45
C THR A 145 2.08 21.73 -20.58
N PHE A 146 1.18 22.64 -20.22
CA PHE A 146 0.00 22.33 -19.42
C PHE A 146 -1.24 22.96 -20.04
N GLU A 147 -2.34 22.22 -20.00
CA GLU A 147 -3.68 22.65 -20.36
C GLU A 147 -4.51 22.81 -19.09
N TYR A 148 -5.28 23.89 -18.98
CA TYR A 148 -6.17 24.13 -17.86
C TYR A 148 -7.46 23.33 -18.01
N ALA A 149 -7.86 22.64 -16.94
CA ALA A 149 -9.12 21.93 -16.82
C ALA A 149 -9.88 22.45 -15.59
N ALA A 150 -10.91 23.26 -15.84
CA ALA A 150 -11.65 23.96 -14.80
C ALA A 150 -12.39 23.01 -13.86
N GLY A 151 -11.82 22.75 -12.69
CA GLY A 151 -12.47 22.02 -11.59
C GLY A 151 -12.91 20.58 -11.88
N ASP A 152 -12.57 20.03 -13.05
CA ASP A 152 -13.08 18.75 -13.51
C ASP A 152 -12.24 17.60 -12.92
N TYR A 153 -12.75 16.98 -11.85
CA TYR A 153 -12.12 15.78 -11.26
C TYR A 153 -11.99 14.63 -12.27
N ASP A 154 -12.74 14.67 -13.37
CA ASP A 154 -12.66 13.66 -14.42
C ASP A 154 -11.31 13.67 -15.14
N VAL A 155 -10.45 14.69 -14.96
CA VAL A 155 -9.08 14.66 -15.50
C VAL A 155 -8.14 13.74 -14.73
N VAL A 156 -8.32 13.61 -13.41
CA VAL A 156 -7.52 12.71 -12.57
C VAL A 156 -8.14 11.32 -12.47
N ARG A 157 -9.47 11.19 -12.63
CA ARG A 157 -10.17 9.91 -12.53
C ARG A 157 -9.47 8.79 -13.29
N PRO A 158 -9.17 8.89 -14.61
CA PRO A 158 -8.66 7.76 -15.36
C PRO A 158 -7.26 7.31 -14.90
N MET A 159 -6.55 8.12 -14.10
CA MET A 159 -5.26 7.75 -13.50
C MET A 159 -5.43 6.69 -12.40
N PHE A 160 -6.63 6.56 -11.82
CA PHE A 160 -6.96 5.53 -10.82
C PHE A 160 -7.51 4.24 -11.44
N GLY A 161 -7.54 4.15 -12.78
CA GLY A 161 -8.02 2.99 -13.53
C GLY A 161 -9.01 3.39 -14.62
N GLU A 162 -8.96 2.65 -15.72
CA GLU A 162 -9.85 2.84 -16.88
C GLU A 162 -11.30 2.48 -16.57
N TYR A 163 -11.55 1.67 -15.53
CA TYR A 163 -12.89 1.30 -15.11
C TYR A 163 -13.12 1.66 -13.66
N GLN A 164 -14.26 2.29 -13.37
CA GLN A 164 -14.59 2.72 -12.01
C GLN A 164 -16.07 2.60 -11.73
N ALA A 165 -16.41 2.66 -10.44
CA ALA A 165 -17.77 2.92 -10.01
C ALA A 165 -18.11 4.38 -10.32
N CYS A 166 -19.21 4.62 -11.02
CA CYS A 166 -19.76 5.95 -11.21
C CYS A 166 -21.28 5.91 -11.04
N CYS A 167 -21.96 6.99 -10.70
CA CYS A 167 -21.47 8.25 -10.14
C CYS A 167 -22.26 8.45 -8.85
N ASP A 168 -21.69 9.02 -7.79
CA ASP A 168 -22.36 9.08 -6.47
C ASP A 168 -23.69 9.84 -6.48
N ALA A 169 -23.97 10.60 -7.55
CA ALA A 169 -25.23 11.29 -7.80
C ALA A 169 -26.27 10.48 -8.61
N ASP A 170 -25.88 9.37 -9.24
CA ASP A 170 -26.82 8.51 -9.98
C ASP A 170 -27.64 7.68 -8.99
N GLU A 171 -28.94 7.49 -9.27
CA GLU A 171 -29.85 6.67 -8.45
C GLU A 171 -29.36 5.23 -8.30
N LYS A 172 -28.57 4.75 -9.27
CA LYS A 172 -27.89 3.46 -9.22
C LYS A 172 -26.45 3.60 -9.70
N GLN A 173 -25.51 3.30 -8.81
CA GLN A 173 -24.10 3.17 -9.16
C GLN A 173 -23.90 2.01 -10.15
N ARG A 174 -22.99 2.22 -11.09
CA ARG A 174 -22.64 1.25 -12.14
C ARG A 174 -21.16 1.32 -12.46
N VAL A 175 -20.66 0.26 -13.10
CA VAL A 175 -19.31 0.27 -13.69
C VAL A 175 -19.33 1.06 -15.00
N VAL A 176 -18.47 2.05 -15.09
CA VAL A 176 -18.22 2.84 -16.30
C VAL A 176 -16.77 2.68 -16.74
N TRP A 177 -16.55 2.88 -18.03
CA TRP A 177 -15.24 3.01 -18.64
C TRP A 177 -14.90 4.48 -18.85
N PHE A 178 -13.68 4.88 -18.50
CA PHE A 178 -13.14 6.21 -18.75
C PHE A 178 -12.21 6.13 -19.96
N GLY A 179 -12.67 6.66 -21.09
CA GLY A 179 -11.87 6.77 -22.30
C GLY A 179 -10.81 7.86 -22.21
N GLY A 180 -10.03 8.01 -23.29
CA GLY A 180 -8.97 9.03 -23.37
C GLY A 180 -9.47 10.49 -23.32
N ASP A 181 -10.78 10.71 -23.48
CA ASP A 181 -11.44 12.01 -23.33
C ASP A 181 -11.90 12.31 -21.89
N GLY A 182 -11.64 11.38 -20.95
CA GLY A 182 -12.01 11.50 -19.54
C GLY A 182 -13.51 11.34 -19.26
N LYS A 183 -14.35 11.12 -20.28
CA LYS A 183 -15.79 11.02 -20.08
C LYS A 183 -16.21 9.59 -19.73
N PRO A 184 -17.07 9.41 -18.72
CA PRO A 184 -17.56 8.08 -18.36
C PRO A 184 -18.50 7.55 -19.44
N SER A 185 -18.17 6.39 -19.98
CA SER A 185 -19.00 5.60 -20.88
C SER A 185 -19.54 4.38 -20.14
N PRO A 186 -20.86 4.14 -20.09
CA PRO A 186 -21.40 2.96 -19.43
C PRO A 186 -20.88 1.66 -20.04
N THR A 187 -20.49 0.69 -19.21
CA THR A 187 -20.33 -0.69 -19.66
C THR A 187 -21.69 -1.35 -19.88
N LYS A 188 -21.75 -2.56 -20.44
CA LYS A 188 -23.03 -3.29 -20.47
C LYS A 188 -23.53 -3.51 -19.04
N ALA A 189 -24.86 -3.56 -18.90
CA ALA A 189 -25.52 -3.72 -17.62
C ALA A 189 -24.93 -4.90 -16.83
N GLN A 190 -24.43 -4.61 -15.63
CA GLN A 190 -23.95 -5.62 -14.68
C GLN A 190 -25.16 -6.29 -14.02
N PRO A 191 -24.98 -7.48 -13.41
CA PRO A 191 -25.90 -7.99 -12.40
C PRO A 191 -26.11 -6.95 -11.30
N ASP A 192 -27.25 -7.02 -10.60
CA ASP A 192 -27.59 -6.05 -9.57
C ASP A 192 -26.53 -6.05 -8.44
N LEU A 193 -25.78 -4.94 -8.36
CA LEU A 193 -24.75 -4.70 -7.36
C LEU A 193 -25.20 -3.54 -6.48
N PRO A 194 -25.57 -3.78 -5.21
CA PRO A 194 -25.93 -2.69 -4.32
C PRO A 194 -24.69 -1.86 -4.00
N ASN A 195 -24.80 -0.53 -4.10
CA ASN A 195 -23.78 0.40 -3.62
C ASN A 195 -22.34 0.01 -4.07
N VAL A 196 -22.10 0.02 -5.38
CA VAL A 196 -20.81 -0.33 -5.99
C VAL A 196 -19.67 0.48 -5.35
N ARG A 197 -18.78 -0.20 -4.63
CA ARG A 197 -17.68 0.42 -3.87
C ARG A 197 -16.32 0.27 -4.51
N ALA A 198 -16.07 -0.85 -5.20
CA ALA A 198 -14.79 -1.12 -5.81
C ALA A 198 -14.96 -1.65 -7.22
N VAL A 199 -14.10 -1.16 -8.11
CA VAL A 199 -13.90 -1.67 -9.44
C VAL A 199 -12.40 -1.77 -9.67
N ALA A 200 -11.95 -2.88 -10.24
CA ALA A 200 -10.57 -3.05 -10.67
C ALA A 200 -10.53 -3.79 -12.01
N SER A 201 -9.55 -3.45 -12.83
CA SER A 201 -9.35 -4.04 -14.14
C SER A 201 -7.90 -4.38 -14.38
N ALA A 202 -7.65 -5.51 -15.04
CA ALA A 202 -6.33 -5.87 -15.56
C ALA A 202 -6.52 -6.68 -16.84
N VAL A 203 -5.89 -6.24 -17.93
CA VAL A 203 -5.95 -6.87 -19.26
C VAL A 203 -7.40 -7.02 -19.76
N HIS A 204 -8.01 -8.19 -19.59
CA HIS A 204 -9.37 -8.51 -20.02
C HIS A 204 -10.33 -8.70 -18.84
N TRP A 205 -9.79 -8.79 -17.62
CA TRP A 205 -10.58 -8.95 -16.41
C TRP A 205 -11.07 -7.60 -15.90
N LEU A 206 -12.32 -7.63 -15.45
CA LEU A 206 -12.97 -6.53 -14.76
C LEU A 206 -13.74 -7.11 -13.57
N PHE A 207 -13.43 -6.58 -12.39
CA PHE A 207 -14.04 -6.98 -11.14
C PHE A 207 -14.83 -5.80 -10.60
N ALA A 208 -16.04 -6.07 -10.10
CA ALA A 208 -16.89 -5.07 -9.49
C ALA A 208 -17.51 -5.62 -8.21
N VAL A 209 -17.47 -4.83 -7.14
CA VAL A 209 -17.98 -5.23 -5.82
C VAL A 209 -18.85 -4.13 -5.26
N GLY A 210 -20.08 -4.50 -4.94
CA GLY A 210 -21.02 -3.73 -4.15
C GLY A 210 -21.09 -4.23 -2.71
N ILE A 211 -21.64 -3.43 -1.82
CA ILE A 211 -21.92 -3.79 -0.42
C ILE A 211 -23.41 -3.58 -0.16
N ASP A 212 -24.09 -4.60 0.34
CA ASP A 212 -25.50 -4.50 0.73
C ASP A 212 -25.69 -3.74 2.06
N ASP A 213 -26.95 -3.48 2.44
CA ASP A 213 -27.28 -2.76 3.68
C ASP A 213 -26.82 -3.48 4.95
N ASN A 214 -26.49 -4.77 4.87
CA ASN A 214 -25.97 -5.56 5.99
C ASN A 214 -24.44 -5.61 5.99
N GLY A 215 -23.74 -4.87 5.11
CA GLY A 215 -22.29 -4.89 5.03
C GLY A 215 -21.73 -6.16 4.37
N ARG A 216 -22.53 -6.89 3.59
CA ARG A 216 -22.10 -8.08 2.86
C ARG A 216 -21.64 -7.69 1.45
N PRO A 217 -20.42 -8.06 1.04
CA PRO A 217 -19.95 -7.85 -0.32
C PRO A 217 -20.70 -8.74 -1.32
N ILE A 218 -21.09 -8.15 -2.44
CA ILE A 218 -21.65 -8.82 -3.61
C ILE A 218 -20.76 -8.49 -4.79
N ALA A 219 -20.26 -9.52 -5.48
CA ALA A 219 -19.26 -9.37 -6.53
C ALA A 219 -19.77 -9.85 -7.89
N SER A 220 -19.37 -9.13 -8.94
CA SER A 220 -19.52 -9.55 -10.33
C SER A 220 -18.18 -9.44 -11.05
N VAL A 221 -17.97 -10.33 -12.01
CA VAL A 221 -16.75 -10.37 -12.82
C VAL A 221 -17.09 -10.45 -14.30
N SER A 222 -16.21 -9.87 -15.10
CA SER A 222 -16.18 -9.99 -16.55
C SER A 222 -14.75 -10.35 -16.97
N ASN A 223 -14.63 -11.22 -17.97
CA ASN A 223 -13.36 -11.59 -18.59
C ASN A 223 -13.28 -11.10 -20.05
N ASP A 224 -14.13 -10.13 -20.41
CA ASP A 224 -14.26 -9.55 -21.74
C ASP A 224 -14.51 -8.03 -21.65
N GLN A 225 -13.83 -7.38 -20.70
CA GLN A 225 -13.84 -5.91 -20.55
C GLN A 225 -15.24 -5.31 -20.31
N GLY A 226 -16.11 -6.05 -19.63
CA GLY A 226 -17.47 -5.65 -19.29
C GLY A 226 -18.50 -5.91 -20.39
N ALA A 227 -18.17 -6.70 -21.41
CA ALA A 227 -19.11 -7.06 -22.48
C ALA A 227 -20.11 -8.16 -22.06
N THR A 228 -19.70 -9.04 -21.14
CA THR A 228 -20.53 -10.01 -20.44
C THR A 228 -20.12 -10.05 -18.96
N TRP A 229 -21.10 -10.28 -18.09
CA TRP A 229 -20.90 -10.27 -16.65
C TRP A 229 -21.52 -11.51 -16.02
N ARG A 230 -20.89 -12.00 -14.96
CA ARG A 230 -21.47 -13.00 -14.06
C ARG A 230 -21.29 -12.56 -12.62
N GLN A 231 -22.35 -12.75 -11.83
CA GLN A 231 -22.24 -12.62 -10.39
C GLN A 231 -21.51 -13.85 -9.84
N VAL A 232 -20.61 -13.64 -8.89
CA VAL A 232 -19.81 -14.71 -8.27
C VAL A 232 -19.97 -14.70 -6.75
N PRO A 233 -19.95 -15.87 -6.09
CA PRO A 233 -20.10 -15.93 -4.65
C PRO A 233 -18.89 -15.32 -3.93
N VAL A 234 -19.16 -14.63 -2.81
CA VAL A 234 -18.15 -14.24 -1.83
C VAL A 234 -18.31 -15.12 -0.59
N ALA A 235 -17.50 -16.16 -0.49
CA ALA A 235 -17.61 -17.16 0.56
C ALA A 235 -17.11 -16.62 1.90
N GLY A 236 -17.75 -17.03 3.00
CA GLY A 236 -17.33 -16.66 4.36
C GLY A 236 -17.49 -15.17 4.72
N ALA A 237 -18.09 -14.35 3.86
CA ALA A 237 -18.33 -12.95 4.17
C ALA A 237 -19.44 -12.80 5.20
N SER A 238 -19.06 -12.38 6.42
CA SER A 238 -20.01 -11.94 7.45
C SER A 238 -20.24 -10.42 7.31
N GLY A 239 -21.48 -9.97 7.51
CA GLY A 239 -21.93 -8.60 7.22
C GLY A 239 -21.31 -7.49 8.10
N LYS A 240 -20.04 -7.17 7.87
CA LYS A 240 -19.27 -6.16 8.64
C LYS A 240 -18.27 -5.35 7.79
N VAL A 241 -18.34 -5.45 6.46
CA VAL A 241 -17.43 -4.72 5.59
C VAL A 241 -17.99 -3.31 5.37
N GLY A 242 -17.24 -2.29 5.78
CA GLY A 242 -17.58 -0.87 5.57
C GLY A 242 -16.95 -0.30 4.28
N ALA A 243 -15.80 -0.83 3.88
CA ALA A 243 -15.13 -0.49 2.63
C ALA A 243 -14.51 -1.74 1.99
N VAL A 244 -14.39 -1.75 0.67
CA VAL A 244 -13.77 -2.84 -0.06
C VAL A 244 -12.82 -2.27 -1.10
N GLN A 245 -11.69 -2.94 -1.29
CA GLN A 245 -10.74 -2.71 -2.37
C GLN A 245 -10.53 -4.02 -3.12
N ILE A 246 -10.29 -3.92 -4.43
CA ILE A 246 -9.83 -5.04 -5.24
C ILE A 246 -8.42 -4.70 -5.71
N ALA A 247 -7.49 -5.60 -5.48
CA ALA A 247 -6.13 -5.51 -5.98
C ALA A 247 -5.93 -6.65 -6.99
N VAL A 248 -5.32 -6.34 -8.12
CA VAL A 248 -5.05 -7.29 -9.20
C VAL A 248 -3.60 -7.13 -9.60
N ASP A 249 -2.92 -8.23 -9.90
CA ASP A 249 -1.58 -8.20 -10.46
C ASP A 249 -1.60 -7.63 -11.89
N ARG A 250 -0.42 -7.34 -12.46
CA ARG A 250 -0.35 -6.66 -13.77
C ARG A 250 -0.80 -7.57 -14.90
N SER A 251 -0.58 -8.87 -14.76
CA SER A 251 -0.99 -9.86 -15.75
C SER A 251 -2.51 -10.12 -15.73
N GLY A 252 -3.20 -9.74 -14.65
CA GLY A 252 -4.61 -10.05 -14.44
C GLY A 252 -4.86 -11.50 -14.05
N THR A 253 -3.82 -12.25 -13.68
CA THR A 253 -3.90 -13.66 -13.29
C THR A 253 -4.38 -13.80 -11.85
N TYR A 254 -4.01 -12.87 -10.98
CA TYR A 254 -4.24 -12.95 -9.55
C TYR A 254 -5.02 -11.74 -9.06
N ALA A 255 -6.17 -11.99 -8.43
CA ALA A 255 -7.00 -10.94 -7.85
C ALA A 255 -7.31 -11.25 -6.38
N TRP A 256 -7.19 -10.20 -5.56
CA TRP A 256 -7.50 -10.21 -4.14
C TRP A 256 -8.55 -9.15 -3.83
N MET A 257 -9.49 -9.49 -2.96
CA MET A 257 -10.45 -8.56 -2.37
C MET A 257 -10.05 -8.31 -0.91
N ILE A 258 -10.03 -7.03 -0.54
CA ILE A 258 -9.63 -6.56 0.78
C ILE A 258 -10.84 -5.83 1.37
N GLY A 259 -11.49 -6.46 2.36
CA GLY A 259 -12.67 -5.91 3.03
C GLY A 259 -12.30 -5.31 4.38
N GLN A 260 -12.52 -4.02 4.52
CA GLN A 260 -12.18 -3.23 5.69
C GLN A 260 -13.44 -2.92 6.51
N THR A 261 -13.36 -3.15 7.82
CA THR A 261 -14.38 -2.65 8.77
C THR A 261 -14.12 -1.19 9.11
N ASP A 262 -12.83 -0.84 9.23
CA ASP A 262 -12.30 0.50 9.40
C ASP A 262 -10.98 0.61 8.61
N LEU A 263 -10.39 1.81 8.54
CA LEU A 263 -9.23 2.10 7.70
C LEU A 263 -7.89 1.58 8.26
N ILE A 264 -7.85 1.05 9.49
CA ILE A 264 -6.60 0.78 10.21
C ILE A 264 -6.50 -0.69 10.64
N SER A 265 -7.60 -1.31 11.03
CA SER A 265 -7.64 -2.70 11.49
C SER A 265 -7.31 -3.67 10.35
N TRP A 266 -6.76 -4.82 10.71
CA TRP A 266 -6.51 -5.90 9.77
C TRP A 266 -7.78 -6.26 8.97
N PRO A 267 -7.71 -6.31 7.62
CA PRO A 267 -8.86 -6.55 6.77
C PRO A 267 -9.25 -8.03 6.71
N SER A 268 -10.49 -8.27 6.29
CA SER A 268 -10.87 -9.58 5.76
C SER A 268 -10.32 -9.71 4.34
N LEU A 269 -9.77 -10.89 4.02
CA LEU A 269 -9.11 -11.14 2.74
C LEU A 269 -9.83 -12.24 1.98
N TRP A 270 -9.97 -12.05 0.66
CA TRP A 270 -10.43 -13.10 -0.25
C TRP A 270 -9.54 -13.16 -1.48
N TYR A 271 -9.37 -14.37 -2.00
CA TYR A 271 -8.66 -14.65 -3.23
C TYR A 271 -9.65 -15.14 -4.30
N PHE A 272 -9.51 -14.64 -5.52
CA PHE A 272 -10.34 -15.07 -6.64
C PHE A 272 -9.78 -16.34 -7.31
N ASP A 273 -10.60 -17.39 -7.41
CA ASP A 273 -10.21 -18.70 -7.95
C ASP A 273 -10.97 -19.10 -9.23
N ASP A 274 -11.33 -18.11 -10.04
CA ASP A 274 -12.24 -18.19 -11.20
C ASP A 274 -13.69 -18.56 -10.87
N ASN A 275 -13.97 -19.30 -9.79
CA ASN A 275 -15.33 -19.71 -9.45
C ASN A 275 -15.98 -18.76 -8.45
N GLY A 276 -15.18 -18.09 -7.63
CA GLY A 276 -15.62 -16.99 -6.79
C GLY A 276 -14.51 -16.46 -5.91
N TRP A 277 -14.92 -15.79 -4.84
CA TRP A 277 -14.01 -15.22 -3.85
C TRP A 277 -13.95 -16.15 -2.64
N ARG A 278 -12.80 -16.80 -2.46
CA ARG A 278 -12.54 -17.71 -1.36
C ARG A 278 -11.89 -16.95 -0.21
N PRO A 279 -12.37 -17.10 1.04
CA PRO A 279 -11.75 -16.44 2.18
C PRO A 279 -10.32 -16.95 2.38
N MET A 280 -9.45 -16.01 2.75
CA MET A 280 -8.04 -16.25 3.05
C MET A 280 -7.78 -15.82 4.47
N GLY A 281 -7.23 -16.72 5.29
CA GLY A 281 -6.67 -16.33 6.58
C GLY A 281 -5.27 -15.76 6.41
N ALA A 282 -4.76 -15.21 7.50
CA ALA A 282 -3.43 -14.65 7.58
C ALA A 282 -2.87 -14.90 8.98
N THR A 283 -2.83 -16.16 9.40
CA THR A 283 -2.39 -16.54 10.75
C THR A 283 -1.06 -15.87 11.09
N GLY A 284 -1.00 -15.19 12.23
CA GLY A 284 0.17 -14.41 12.66
C GLY A 284 0.20 -12.96 12.16
N HIS A 285 -0.85 -12.49 11.50
CA HIS A 285 -0.95 -11.09 11.06
C HIS A 285 -0.89 -10.11 12.25
N PRO A 286 -0.30 -8.91 12.05
CA PRO A 286 -0.37 -7.84 13.04
C PRO A 286 -1.80 -7.29 13.15
N ARG A 287 -2.04 -6.49 14.18
CA ARG A 287 -3.36 -5.88 14.41
C ARG A 287 -3.74 -4.86 13.34
N ASP A 288 -2.75 -4.09 12.89
CA ASP A 288 -2.98 -2.91 12.05
C ASP A 288 -2.52 -3.18 10.60
N PHE A 289 -3.17 -2.49 9.67
CA PHE A 289 -3.02 -2.56 8.23
C PHE A 289 -2.83 -1.14 7.69
N THR A 290 -2.06 -1.00 6.61
CA THR A 290 -1.91 0.28 5.92
C THR A 290 -2.29 0.16 4.44
N SER A 291 -1.72 -0.80 3.72
CA SER A 291 -2.05 -1.03 2.31
C SER A 291 -1.64 -2.44 1.87
N ALA A 292 -2.09 -2.85 0.69
CA ALA A 292 -1.67 -4.10 0.10
C ALA A 292 -1.61 -4.04 -1.43
N VAL A 293 -0.74 -4.88 -2.00
CA VAL A 293 -0.55 -5.06 -3.45
C VAL A 293 -0.43 -6.55 -3.77
N VAL A 294 -1.00 -6.98 -4.89
CA VAL A 294 -0.87 -8.36 -5.36
C VAL A 294 0.45 -8.49 -6.12
N LEU A 295 1.19 -9.57 -5.86
CA LEU A 295 2.40 -9.92 -6.58
C LEU A 295 2.11 -10.99 -7.65
N GLU A 296 2.99 -11.13 -8.63
CA GLU A 296 2.87 -12.06 -9.77
C GLU A 296 3.09 -13.54 -9.38
N ASP A 297 3.13 -13.86 -8.08
CA ASP A 297 3.24 -15.22 -7.52
C ASP A 297 1.99 -15.61 -6.70
N ALA A 298 0.88 -14.90 -6.93
CA ALA A 298 -0.40 -15.01 -6.23
C ALA A 298 -0.41 -14.50 -4.78
N SER A 299 0.71 -14.04 -4.25
CA SER A 299 0.78 -13.52 -2.89
C SER A 299 0.31 -12.07 -2.78
N LEU A 300 -0.05 -11.67 -1.56
CA LEU A 300 -0.44 -10.29 -1.23
C LEU A 300 0.62 -9.69 -0.31
N ALA A 301 1.39 -8.72 -0.81
CA ALA A 301 2.30 -7.95 0.02
C ALA A 301 1.51 -6.87 0.78
N VAL A 302 1.64 -6.84 2.10
CA VAL A 302 0.88 -5.98 3.00
C VAL A 302 1.84 -5.11 3.82
N THR A 303 1.63 -3.80 3.79
CA THR A 303 2.33 -2.88 4.69
C THR A 303 1.51 -2.62 5.94
N THR A 304 2.21 -2.51 7.05
CA THR A 304 1.66 -2.19 8.37
C THR A 304 2.56 -1.17 9.06
N PRO A 305 2.11 -0.53 10.15
CA PRO A 305 2.97 0.41 10.88
C PRO A 305 4.28 -0.22 11.40
N GLN A 306 4.34 -1.55 11.54
CA GLN A 306 5.49 -2.28 12.07
C GLN A 306 6.41 -2.86 10.98
N GLY A 307 6.08 -2.69 9.71
CA GLY A 307 6.89 -3.19 8.59
C GLY A 307 6.03 -3.74 7.46
N VAL A 308 6.54 -4.76 6.78
CA VAL A 308 5.86 -5.43 5.67
C VAL A 308 5.77 -6.93 5.93
N GLY A 309 4.76 -7.56 5.35
CA GLY A 309 4.72 -9.01 5.24
C GLY A 309 3.99 -9.48 4.01
N LEU A 310 4.02 -10.79 3.81
CA LEU A 310 3.40 -11.49 2.71
C LEU A 310 2.26 -12.33 3.26
N VAL A 311 1.08 -12.22 2.64
CA VAL A 311 0.01 -13.18 2.82
C VAL A 311 0.05 -14.15 1.66
N SER A 312 0.28 -15.42 1.97
CA SER A 312 0.27 -16.52 1.02
C SER A 312 -0.29 -17.77 1.71
N GLY A 313 -1.27 -18.43 1.10
CA GLY A 313 -2.00 -19.50 1.77
C GLY A 313 -2.81 -18.97 2.96
N ASP A 314 -2.59 -19.52 4.15
CA ASP A 314 -3.33 -19.15 5.37
C ASP A 314 -2.47 -18.41 6.42
N ALA A 315 -1.29 -17.94 6.02
CA ALA A 315 -0.28 -17.38 6.92
C ALA A 315 0.18 -15.99 6.49
N PHE A 316 0.52 -15.18 7.48
CA PHE A 316 1.26 -13.95 7.29
C PHE A 316 2.74 -14.19 7.61
N GLN A 317 3.62 -13.95 6.64
CA GLN A 317 5.06 -14.03 6.82
C GLN A 317 5.65 -12.63 6.82
N ARG A 318 6.34 -12.25 7.90
CA ARG A 318 7.07 -10.98 7.93
C ARG A 318 8.23 -11.01 6.92
N LEU A 319 8.42 -9.91 6.22
CA LEU A 319 9.54 -9.71 5.30
C LEU A 319 10.51 -8.68 5.88
N ASP A 320 11.79 -8.86 5.60
CA ASP A 320 12.84 -7.92 5.98
C ASP A 320 13.02 -6.84 4.89
N TRP A 321 11.94 -6.33 4.29
CA TRP A 321 12.10 -5.17 3.39
C TRP A 321 12.23 -3.89 4.21
N PRO A 322 12.97 -2.88 3.72
CA PRO A 322 13.23 -1.66 4.47
C PRO A 322 12.06 -0.66 4.41
N ILE A 323 10.82 -1.18 4.34
CA ILE A 323 9.59 -0.40 4.18
C ILE A 323 8.54 -0.79 5.24
N GLY A 324 7.65 0.15 5.55
CA GLY A 324 6.54 -0.02 6.47
C GLY A 324 5.70 1.26 6.55
N GLY A 325 4.44 1.14 6.97
CA GLY A 325 3.56 2.28 7.24
C GLY A 325 3.28 3.21 6.06
N CYS A 326 3.49 2.75 4.83
CA CYS A 326 3.25 3.53 3.61
C CYS A 326 2.11 2.95 2.77
N SER A 327 1.53 3.79 1.91
CA SER A 327 0.61 3.36 0.86
C SER A 327 1.40 2.73 -0.29
N LEU A 328 1.64 1.43 -0.19
CA LEU A 328 2.37 0.63 -1.16
C LEU A 328 1.57 0.52 -2.45
N ARG A 329 2.23 0.76 -3.59
CA ARG A 329 1.66 0.63 -4.93
C ARG A 329 2.58 -0.17 -5.82
N MET A 330 2.02 -0.85 -6.82
CA MET A 330 2.78 -1.44 -7.90
C MET A 330 2.71 -0.53 -9.14
N LEU A 331 3.85 -0.06 -9.62
CA LEU A 331 3.97 0.70 -10.85
C LEU A 331 3.82 -0.23 -12.06
N PRO A 332 3.46 0.26 -13.27
CA PRO A 332 3.03 -0.63 -14.34
C PRO A 332 4.14 -1.54 -14.92
N GLU A 333 5.43 -1.26 -14.65
CA GLU A 333 6.56 -2.14 -14.98
C GLU A 333 6.91 -3.15 -13.88
N GLY A 334 6.23 -3.11 -12.73
CA GLY A 334 6.39 -4.06 -11.62
C GLY A 334 7.21 -3.54 -10.44
N THR A 335 7.72 -2.30 -10.53
CA THR A 335 8.38 -1.62 -9.42
C THR A 335 7.38 -1.40 -8.28
N LEU A 336 7.75 -1.78 -7.06
CA LEU A 336 6.99 -1.36 -5.88
C LEU A 336 7.38 0.06 -5.49
N PHE A 337 6.40 0.90 -5.23
CA PHE A 337 6.59 2.27 -4.77
C PHE A 337 5.95 2.46 -3.39
N CYS A 338 6.74 2.96 -2.45
CA CYS A 338 6.34 3.23 -1.08
C CYS A 338 6.78 4.66 -0.71
N PRO A 339 5.87 5.65 -0.78
CA PRO A 339 6.15 7.01 -0.37
C PRO A 339 6.14 7.14 1.16
N HIS A 340 7.12 7.83 1.73
CA HIS A 340 7.19 8.13 3.16
C HIS A 340 7.89 9.47 3.43
N ASP A 341 7.11 10.56 3.49
CA ASP A 341 7.61 11.92 3.66
C ASP A 341 8.76 12.25 2.66
N ALA A 342 9.93 12.67 3.17
CA ALA A 342 11.13 12.97 2.38
C ALA A 342 11.87 11.72 1.84
N VAL A 343 11.43 10.53 2.21
CA VAL A 343 12.05 9.26 1.83
C VAL A 343 11.06 8.43 1.02
N SER A 344 11.38 8.19 -0.23
CA SER A 344 10.64 7.28 -1.09
C SER A 344 11.42 5.99 -1.29
N TRP A 345 10.73 4.86 -1.37
CA TRP A 345 11.34 3.57 -1.65
C TRP A 345 10.86 2.99 -2.97
N LEU A 346 11.80 2.52 -3.78
CA LEU A 346 11.54 1.76 -5.01
C LEU A 346 12.05 0.32 -4.82
N GLY A 347 11.16 -0.66 -4.98
CA GLY A 347 11.48 -2.09 -4.91
C GLY A 347 11.43 -2.71 -6.30
N ILE A 348 12.58 -2.72 -6.98
CA ILE A 348 12.71 -3.23 -8.35
C ILE A 348 12.85 -4.75 -8.27
N GLU A 349 12.02 -5.46 -9.03
CA GLU A 349 12.13 -6.91 -9.15
C GLU A 349 13.34 -7.28 -10.00
N ASP A 350 14.17 -8.19 -9.48
CA ASP A 350 15.37 -8.70 -10.11
C ASP A 350 15.46 -10.22 -9.84
N PHE A 351 15.12 -11.03 -10.84
CA PHE A 351 15.14 -12.50 -10.78
C PHE A 351 14.44 -13.13 -9.55
N GLY A 352 13.26 -12.63 -9.19
CA GLY A 352 12.48 -13.12 -8.04
C GLY A 352 12.94 -12.60 -6.68
N GLN A 353 13.96 -11.73 -6.65
CA GLN A 353 14.32 -10.91 -5.50
C GLN A 353 13.95 -9.46 -5.75
N ARG A 354 13.93 -8.64 -4.70
CA ARG A 354 13.71 -7.20 -4.83
C ARG A 354 14.95 -6.44 -4.41
N LYS A 355 15.48 -5.65 -5.34
CA LYS A 355 16.51 -4.65 -5.03
C LYS A 355 15.80 -3.37 -4.57
N TRP A 356 16.09 -2.98 -3.33
CA TRP A 356 15.52 -1.77 -2.74
C TRP A 356 16.38 -0.55 -3.01
N ILE A 357 15.72 0.56 -3.30
CA ILE A 357 16.33 1.85 -3.55
C ILE A 357 15.65 2.89 -2.68
N ARG A 358 16.44 3.52 -1.81
CA ARG A 358 16.06 4.66 -1.00
C ARG A 358 16.30 5.94 -1.78
N VAL A 359 15.23 6.62 -2.17
CA VAL A 359 15.29 7.92 -2.83
C VAL A 359 15.04 9.01 -1.80
N LEU A 360 16.03 9.89 -1.62
CA LEU A 360 15.94 11.03 -0.73
C LEU A 360 15.52 12.26 -1.55
N VAL A 361 14.34 12.78 -1.25
CA VAL A 361 13.76 13.94 -1.93
C VAL A 361 13.61 15.05 -0.90
N GLY A 362 14.50 16.03 -0.94
CA GLY A 362 14.47 17.14 0.02
C GLY A 362 15.76 17.93 0.04
N ASN A 363 15.72 19.05 0.75
CA ASN A 363 16.85 19.95 0.97
C ASN A 363 17.53 19.71 2.34
N GLU A 364 17.27 18.56 2.98
CA GLU A 364 17.79 18.18 4.31
C GLU A 364 19.07 17.34 4.26
#